data_AF-A0A944K879-F1
#
_entry.id   AF-A0A944K879-F1
#
_cell.length_a   1.000
_cell.length_b   1.000
_cell.length_c   1.000
_cell.angle_alpha   90.00
_cell.angle_beta   90.00
_cell.angle_gamma   90.00
#
_symmetry.space_group_name_H-M   'P 1'
#
loop_
_entity.id
_entity.type
_entity.pdbx_description
1 polymer ?
#
loop_
_entity_poly.entity_id
_entity_poly.type
_entity_poly.pdbx_seq_one_letter_code
_entity_poly.pdbx_strand_id
1 'polypeptide(L)' 'MWVWMRVRARRLVCGAAGGGDAGMTTSEYAMGTIAACAFAAVLYKVVTSDMVAGALEAVVGKALNVPF' A
#
# COMPACT_ATOMS: atom_id res chain seq x y z
N MET A 1 -2.35 6.17 -29.91
CA MET A 1 -2.77 4.87 -29.32
C MET A 1 -2.55 4.81 -27.80
N TRP A 2 -1.37 5.18 -27.27
CA TRP A 2 -1.05 5.13 -25.83
C TRP A 2 -1.84 6.09 -24.92
N VAL A 3 -2.25 7.27 -25.42
CA VAL A 3 -3.05 8.24 -24.64
C VAL A 3 -4.44 7.69 -24.31
N TRP A 4 -5.06 6.96 -25.25
CA TRP A 4 -6.39 6.38 -25.07
C TRP A 4 -6.38 5.25 -24.03
N MET A 5 -5.29 4.48 -23.94
CA MET A 5 -5.10 3.47 -22.89
C MET A 5 -5.00 4.11 -21.50
N ARG A 6 -4.28 5.23 -21.36
CA ARG A 6 -4.14 5.96 -20.08
C ARG A 6 -5.45 6.61 -19.62
N VAL A 7 -6.23 7.16 -20.55
CA VAL A 7 -7.54 7.77 -20.24
C VAL A 7 -8.56 6.71 -19.83
N ARG A 8 -8.53 5.52 -20.45
CA ARG A 8 -9.42 4.40 -20.13
C ARG A 8 -9.13 3.81 -18.75
N ALA A 9 -7.85 3.69 -18.38
CA ALA A 9 -7.44 3.24 -17.05
C ALA A 9 -7.89 4.20 -15.94
N ARG A 10 -7.81 5.52 -16.17
CA ARG A 10 -8.29 6.54 -15.22
C ARG A 10 -9.79 6.47 -14.93
N ARG A 11 -10.61 6.12 -15.94
CA ARG A 11 -12.06 5.95 -15.74
C ARG A 11 -12.43 4.78 -14.83
N LEU A 12 -11.62 3.72 -14.82
CA LEU A 12 -11.87 2.55 -13.97
C LEU A 12 -11.55 2.84 -12.49
N VAL A 13 -10.51 3.65 -12.22
CA VAL A 13 -10.12 4.01 -10.85
C VAL A 13 -11.00 5.12 -10.28
N CYS A 14 -11.35 6.14 -11.07
CA CYS A 14 -12.23 7.23 -10.61
C CYS A 14 -13.71 6.81 -10.49
N GLY A 15 -14.14 5.73 -11.17
CA GLY A 15 -15.51 5.21 -11.06
C GLY A 15 -15.87 4.69 -9.66
N ALA A 16 -14.88 4.35 -8.83
CA ALA A 16 -15.09 3.92 -7.44
C ALA A 16 -15.14 5.09 -6.44
N ALA A 17 -14.75 6.31 -6.84
CA ALA A 17 -14.52 7.43 -5.91
C ALA A 17 -15.66 8.45 -5.84
N GLY A 18 -16.74 8.28 -6.62
CA GLY A 18 -17.80 9.29 -6.72
C GLY A 18 -19.20 8.67 -6.67
N GLY A 19 -19.75 8.52 -5.46
CA GLY A 19 -21.19 8.28 -5.27
C GLY A 19 -21.61 7.04 -4.47
N GLY A 20 -20.76 6.47 -3.61
CA GLY A 20 -21.05 5.18 -2.94
C GLY A 20 -21.84 5.26 -1.63
N ASP A 21 -21.80 6.38 -0.91
CA ASP A 21 -22.12 6.33 0.53
C ASP A 21 -23.63 6.27 0.83
N ALA A 22 -24.49 6.66 -0.12
CA ALA A 22 -25.94 6.74 0.07
C ALA A 22 -26.70 5.42 -0.13
N GLY A 23 -26.02 4.36 -0.59
CA GLY A 23 -26.62 3.04 -0.87
C GLY A 23 -25.84 1.84 -0.32
N MET A 24 -24.73 2.08 0.40
CA MET A 24 -23.92 1.02 1.01
C MET A 24 -24.47 0.59 2.37
N THR A 25 -24.47 -0.71 2.62
CA THR A 25 -24.83 -1.33 3.89
C THR A 25 -23.75 -1.06 4.95
N THR A 26 -24.12 -0.85 6.22
CA THR A 26 -23.17 -0.61 7.33
C THR A 26 -22.06 -1.68 7.42
N SER A 27 -22.35 -2.90 6.97
CA SER A 27 -21.39 -4.01 6.83
C SER A 27 -20.27 -3.74 5.82
N GLU A 28 -20.53 -3.05 4.72
CA GLU A 28 -19.52 -2.76 3.70
C GLU A 28 -18.45 -1.80 4.22
N TYR A 29 -18.86 -0.78 4.99
CA TYR A 29 -17.92 0.11 5.67
C TYR A 29 -17.08 -0.59 6.72
N ALA A 30 -17.71 -1.43 7.55
CA ALA A 30 -16.99 -2.20 8.57
C ALA A 30 -15.96 -3.14 7.92
N MET A 31 -16.31 -3.79 6.80
CA MET A 31 -15.37 -4.63 6.07
C MET A 31 -14.25 -3.82 5.40
N GLY A 32 -14.52 -2.59 4.95
CA GLY A 32 -13.50 -1.70 4.41
C GLY A 32 -12.38 -1.39 5.40
N THR A 33 -12.74 -1.09 6.66
CA THR A 33 -11.74 -0.84 7.72
C THR A 33 -11.02 -2.12 8.13
N ILE A 34 -11.73 -3.24 8.26
CA ILE A 34 -11.12 -4.56 8.55
C ILE A 34 -10.11 -4.93 7.46
N ALA A 35 -10.45 -4.76 6.19
CA ALA A 35 -9.55 -5.04 5.08
C ALA A 35 -8.29 -4.16 5.14
N ALA A 36 -8.45 -2.85 5.42
CA ALA A 36 -7.32 -1.94 5.58
C ALA A 36 -6.43 -2.32 6.77
N CYS A 37 -7.02 -2.66 7.92
CA CYS A 37 -6.29 -3.11 9.11
C CYS A 37 -5.55 -4.43 8.87
N ALA A 38 -6.17 -5.40 8.18
CA ALA A 38 -5.54 -6.66 7.84
C ALA A 38 -4.32 -6.46 6.92
N PHE A 39 -4.47 -5.59 5.91
CA PHE A 39 -3.34 -5.22 5.05
C PHE A 39 -2.21 -4.53 5.82
N ALA A 40 -2.54 -3.60 6.72
CA ALA A 40 -1.57 -2.95 7.59
C ALA A 40 -0.82 -3.97 8.49
N ALA A 41 -1.52 -4.97 9.01
CA ALA A 41 -0.89 -6.04 9.80
C ALA A 41 0.10 -6.88 8.97
N VAL A 42 -0.24 -7.19 7.71
CA VAL A 42 0.69 -7.87 6.78
C VAL A 42 1.91 -6.98 6.50
N LEU A 43 1.72 -5.70 6.20
CA LEU A 43 2.83 -4.77 5.98
C LEU A 43 3.74 -4.64 7.20
N TYR A 44 3.15 -4.61 8.41
CA TYR A 44 3.92 -4.61 9.65
C TYR A 44 4.83 -5.85 9.75
N LYS A 45 4.29 -7.04 9.45
CA LYS A 45 5.09 -8.27 9.42
C LYS A 45 6.21 -8.23 8.39
N VAL A 46 5.97 -7.63 7.23
CA VAL A 46 7.02 -7.47 6.20
C VAL A 46 8.11 -6.54 6.70
N VAL A 47 7.77 -5.36 7.23
CA VAL A 47 8.75 -4.37 7.68
C VAL A 47 9.53 -4.83 8.90
N THR A 48 8.92 -5.62 9.79
CA THR A 48 9.57 -6.21 10.97
C THR A 48 10.25 -7.55 10.69
N SER A 49 10.31 -7.99 9.43
CA SER A 49 10.98 -9.24 9.08
C SER A 49 12.52 -9.11 9.12
N ASP A 50 13.20 -10.23 9.38
CA ASP A 50 14.67 -10.30 9.40
C ASP A 50 15.31 -9.87 8.08
N MET A 51 14.62 -10.12 6.95
CA MET A 51 15.08 -9.68 5.63
C MET A 51 15.19 -8.15 5.56
N VAL A 52 14.16 -7.43 6.05
CA VAL A 52 14.13 -5.96 6.01
C VAL A 52 15.11 -5.38 7.03
N ALA A 53 15.17 -5.97 8.23
CA ALA A 53 16.14 -5.57 9.25
C ALA A 53 17.59 -5.74 8.76
N GLY A 54 17.94 -6.91 8.22
CA GLY A 54 19.28 -7.18 7.70
C GLY A 54 19.66 -6.30 6.49
N ALA A 55 18.69 -5.98 5.63
CA ALA A 55 18.91 -5.03 4.54
C ALA A 55 19.22 -3.62 5.08
N LEU A 56 18.49 -3.17 6.11
CA LEU A 56 18.73 -1.88 6.75
C LEU A 56 20.08 -1.85 7.47
N GLU A 57 20.43 -2.90 8.22
CA GLU A 57 21.73 -3.06 8.87
C GLU A 57 22.87 -3.03 7.86
N ALA A 58 22.73 -3.68 6.70
CA ALA A 58 23.74 -3.65 5.66
C ALA A 58 23.94 -2.24 5.07
N VAL A 59 22.87 -1.47 4.91
CA VAL A 59 22.94 -0.07 4.46
C VAL A 59 23.63 0.81 5.51
N VAL A 60 23.24 0.67 6.78
CA VAL A 60 23.85 1.42 7.89
C VAL A 60 25.33 1.04 8.05
N GLY A 61 25.67 -0.25 8.00
CA GLY A 61 27.04 -0.73 8.06
C GLY A 61 27.92 -0.19 6.92
N LYS A 62 27.39 -0.12 5.69
CA LYS A 62 28.09 0.55 4.57
C LYS A 62 28.30 2.04 4.82
N ALA A 63 27.32 2.73 5.40
CA ALA A 63 27.44 4.16 5.70
C ALA A 63 28.47 4.43 6.81
N LEU A 64 28.63 3.51 7.76
CA LEU A 64 29.58 3.62 8.87
C LEU A 64 30.98 3.10 8.54
N ASN A 65 31.11 2.21 7.54
CA ASN A 65 32.40 1.68 7.08
C ASN A 65 33.12 2.69 6.19
N VAL A 66 33.59 3.78 6.80
CA VAL A 66 34.46 4.77 6.18
C VAL A 66 35.87 4.57 6.74
N PRO A 67 36.89 4.35 5.89
CA PRO A 67 38.27 4.24 6.36
C PRO A 67 38.71 5.61 6.90
N PHE A 68 39.25 5.61 8.11
CA PHE A 68 39.95 6.74 8.73
C PHE A 68 41.45 6.63 8.49
#